data_AF-B9THS4-F1
#
_entry.id   AF-B9THS4-F1
#
_cell.length_a   1.000
_cell.length_b   1.000
_cell.length_c   1.000
_cell.angle_alpha   90.00
_cell.angle_beta   90.00
_cell.angle_gamma   90.00
#
_symmetry.space_group_name_H-M   'P 1'
#
loop_
_entity.id
_entity.type
_entity.pdbx_description
1 polymer ?
#
loop_
_entity_poly.entity_id
_entity_poly.type
_entity_poly.pdbx_seq_one_letter_code
_entity_poly.pdbx_strand_id
1 'polypeptide(L)'
;MAATRTATTMILKEMVYCRLRLSFSSLSSSSLPSLCLTPTNLHANAVKFTCRELSFSRIRCTSSDDKKVSARLSQVQQLLQEAEERAISAGNEPPPKITLGHVTVSFARSGGPGGQNVNKVNTKVDMRFNVKDAYWLSDRIRDRIMQMEKNRINKDGEIVISSTKTRTQKGNIEDALAKLQ
;
A
#
# COMPACT_ATOMS: atom_id res chain seq x y z
N MET A 1 9.81 -7.85 40.32
CA MET A 1 9.21 -6.92 39.34
C MET A 1 9.82 -7.17 37.97
N ALA A 2 9.26 -8.10 37.18
CA ALA A 2 9.72 -8.39 35.82
C ALA A 2 8.55 -8.17 34.87
N ALA A 3 8.47 -6.97 34.30
CA ALA A 3 7.52 -6.63 33.26
C ALA A 3 8.24 -5.81 32.20
N THR A 4 8.92 -6.48 31.26
CA THR A 4 9.49 -5.81 30.09
C THR A 4 9.29 -6.66 28.84
N ARG A 5 8.11 -6.46 28.25
CA ARG A 5 7.91 -6.16 26.83
C ARG A 5 8.42 -7.21 25.82
N THR A 6 7.68 -8.31 25.74
CA THR A 6 7.58 -9.13 24.53
C THR A 6 6.58 -8.49 23.57
N ALA A 7 7.02 -7.56 22.72
CA ALA A 7 6.30 -7.14 21.52
C ALA A 7 7.16 -6.15 20.72
N THR A 8 7.97 -6.63 19.78
CA THR A 8 8.65 -5.72 18.83
C THR A 8 8.97 -6.40 17.51
N THR A 9 7.96 -7.03 16.92
CA THR A 9 7.95 -7.47 15.52
C THR A 9 6.64 -7.02 14.87
N MET A 10 6.44 -5.70 14.74
CA MET A 10 5.20 -5.12 14.22
C MET A 10 5.45 -3.80 13.47
N ILE A 11 6.45 -3.70 12.58
CA ILE A 11 6.67 -2.44 11.84
C ILE A 11 6.67 -2.55 10.31
N LEU A 12 6.85 -3.74 9.69
CA LEU A 12 6.84 -3.84 8.22
C LEU A 12 5.77 -4.73 7.58
N LYS A 13 4.83 -5.32 8.34
CA LYS A 13 3.70 -6.07 7.73
C LYS A 13 2.50 -5.20 7.34
N GLU A 14 2.37 -4.01 7.91
CA GLU A 14 1.20 -3.13 7.67
C GLU A 14 1.34 -2.23 6.43
N MET A 15 2.53 -2.09 5.84
CA MET A 15 2.71 -1.27 4.64
C MET A 15 2.46 -2.01 3.31
N VAL A 16 2.40 -3.35 3.31
CA VAL A 16 2.18 -4.13 2.07
C VAL A 16 0.71 -4.48 1.82
N TYR A 17 -0.15 -4.56 2.85
CA TYR A 17 -1.56 -4.97 2.67
C TYR A 17 -2.56 -3.84 2.42
N CYS A 18 -2.18 -2.56 2.55
CA CYS A 18 -3.13 -1.45 2.39
C CYS A 18 -3.12 -0.82 0.98
N ARG A 19 -2.68 -1.56 -0.05
CA ARG A 19 -2.79 -1.13 -1.46
C ARG A 19 -3.64 -2.05 -2.35
N LEU A 20 -4.30 -3.08 -1.78
CA LEU A 20 -5.07 -4.07 -2.56
C LEU A 20 -6.56 -4.18 -2.23
N ARG A 21 -7.18 -3.16 -1.62
CA ARG A 21 -8.63 -3.21 -1.31
C ARG A 21 -9.34 -1.87 -1.44
N LEU A 22 -9.18 -1.18 -2.56
CA LEU A 22 -10.03 -0.05 -2.92
C LEU A 22 -10.23 0.00 -4.45
N SER A 23 -10.92 -0.99 -4.99
CA SER A 23 -11.67 -0.83 -6.25
C SER A 23 -12.53 -2.07 -6.52
N PHE A 24 -13.80 -1.81 -6.85
CA PHE A 24 -14.82 -2.75 -7.37
C PHE A 24 -15.57 -3.66 -6.38
N SER A 25 -16.76 -3.21 -5.99
CA SER A 25 -18.03 -3.98 -6.09
C SER A 25 -19.17 -3.03 -5.73
N SER A 26 -19.75 -2.33 -6.72
CA SER A 26 -21.01 -2.69 -7.39
C SER A 26 -22.18 -2.84 -6.40
N LEU A 27 -23.00 -1.79 -6.35
CA LEU A 27 -24.32 -1.77 -5.72
C LEU A 27 -25.29 -2.71 -6.46
N SER A 28 -25.86 -3.64 -5.71
CA SER A 28 -27.18 -4.26 -5.91
C SER A 28 -27.65 -4.58 -4.48
N SER A 29 -28.88 -4.39 -4.02
CA SER A 29 -30.18 -4.44 -4.68
C SER A 29 -31.26 -3.88 -3.74
N SER A 30 -32.37 -3.44 -4.33
CA SER A 30 -33.75 -3.61 -3.86
C SER A 30 -34.16 -3.11 -2.45
N SER A 31 -34.95 -2.04 -2.42
CA SER A 31 -36.13 -1.96 -1.54
C SER A 31 -37.13 -0.93 -2.07
N LEU A 32 -38.38 -1.39 -2.19
CA LEU A 32 -39.58 -0.73 -2.70
C LEU A 32 -39.90 0.59 -1.96
N PRO A 33 -40.73 1.46 -2.59
CA PRO A 33 -42.05 1.63 -2.00
C PRO A 33 -43.19 1.60 -3.01
N SER A 34 -44.31 1.06 -2.54
CA SER A 34 -45.64 1.12 -3.14
C SER A 34 -46.11 2.56 -3.29
N LEU A 35 -46.62 2.93 -4.48
CA LEU A 35 -47.67 3.93 -4.61
C LEU A 35 -48.53 3.60 -5.84
N CYS A 36 -49.82 3.45 -5.57
CA CYS A 36 -50.91 3.26 -6.51
C CYS A 36 -50.98 4.42 -7.52
N LEU A 37 -51.49 4.16 -8.72
CA LEU A 37 -52.55 4.93 -9.40
C LEU A 37 -52.78 4.38 -10.82
N THR A 38 -53.99 3.87 -11.05
CA THR A 38 -54.68 3.85 -12.36
C THR A 38 -54.95 5.32 -12.80
N PRO A 39 -55.38 5.67 -14.04
CA PRO A 39 -56.22 4.86 -14.92
C PRO A 39 -56.07 5.03 -16.46
N THR A 40 -56.82 4.17 -17.15
CA THR A 40 -57.55 4.36 -18.43
C THR A 40 -56.83 4.54 -19.76
N ASN A 41 -57.19 3.59 -20.64
CA ASN A 41 -57.57 3.74 -22.06
C ASN A 41 -56.63 4.52 -22.99
N LEU A 42 -56.11 3.84 -24.02
CA LEU A 42 -56.46 4.15 -25.42
C LEU A 42 -55.82 3.13 -26.40
N HIS A 43 -56.65 2.63 -27.31
CA HIS A 43 -56.34 2.12 -28.65
C HIS A 43 -55.38 0.92 -28.81
N ALA A 44 -55.99 -0.27 -28.83
CA ALA A 44 -55.44 -1.43 -29.50
C ALA A 44 -55.38 -1.20 -31.02
N ASN A 45 -54.24 -0.75 -31.53
CA ASN A 45 -53.92 -0.88 -32.94
C ASN A 45 -53.47 -2.32 -33.20
N ALA A 46 -54.38 -3.12 -33.76
CA ALA A 46 -54.08 -4.45 -34.28
C ALA A 46 -53.08 -4.32 -35.44
N VAL A 47 -51.79 -4.48 -35.14
CA VAL A 47 -50.76 -4.65 -36.17
C VAL A 47 -50.99 -6.04 -36.78
N LYS A 48 -51.59 -6.06 -37.97
CA LYS A 48 -51.66 -7.26 -38.81
C LYS A 48 -50.23 -7.71 -39.11
N PHE A 49 -49.79 -8.81 -38.50
CA PHE A 49 -48.61 -9.54 -38.96
C PHE A 49 -48.96 -10.19 -40.29
N THR A 50 -48.59 -9.55 -41.39
CA THR A 50 -48.48 -10.25 -42.67
C THR A 50 -47.24 -11.12 -42.59
N CYS A 51 -47.40 -12.43 -42.41
CA CYS A 51 -46.34 -13.40 -42.67
C CYS A 51 -46.04 -13.35 -44.17
N ARG A 52 -45.09 -12.49 -44.56
CA ARG A 52 -44.42 -12.62 -45.84
C ARG A 52 -43.50 -13.82 -45.72
N GLU A 53 -43.70 -14.82 -46.57
CA GLU A 53 -42.84 -15.97 -46.81
C GLU A 53 -41.37 -15.65 -46.48
N LEU A 54 -40.83 -16.33 -45.45
CA LEU A 54 -39.41 -16.32 -45.16
C LEU A 54 -38.70 -17.03 -46.31
N SER A 55 -38.28 -16.27 -47.32
CA SER A 55 -37.30 -16.76 -48.26
C SER A 55 -36.02 -17.02 -47.46
N PHE A 56 -35.67 -18.30 -47.28
CA PHE A 56 -34.35 -18.71 -46.79
C PHE A 56 -33.32 -18.34 -47.85
N SER A 57 -32.94 -17.07 -47.93
CA SER A 57 -31.69 -16.70 -48.57
C SER A 57 -30.57 -17.25 -47.69
N ARG A 58 -29.71 -18.06 -48.30
CA ARG A 58 -28.53 -18.60 -47.63
C ARG A 58 -27.62 -17.42 -47.32
N ILE A 59 -27.65 -16.94 -46.07
CA ILE A 59 -26.72 -15.93 -45.58
C ILE A 59 -25.32 -16.53 -45.73
N ARG A 60 -24.57 -16.07 -46.73
CA ARG A 60 -23.15 -16.36 -46.85
C ARG A 60 -22.44 -15.44 -45.86
N CYS A 61 -22.17 -15.95 -44.67
CA CYS A 61 -21.26 -15.30 -43.74
C CYS A 61 -19.87 -15.32 -44.37
N THR A 62 -19.42 -14.21 -44.94
CA THR A 62 -18.03 -14.02 -45.29
C THR A 62 -17.29 -13.68 -44.00
N SER A 63 -16.52 -14.63 -43.47
CA SER A 63 -15.56 -14.34 -42.40
C SER A 63 -14.42 -13.53 -43.01
N SER A 64 -14.62 -12.22 -43.15
CA SER A 64 -13.50 -11.31 -43.34
C SER A 64 -12.74 -11.31 -42.03
N ASP A 65 -11.54 -11.88 -42.01
CA ASP A 65 -10.55 -11.73 -40.92
C ASP A 65 -10.01 -10.29 -40.86
N ASP A 66 -10.91 -9.31 -40.97
CA ASP A 66 -10.60 -7.94 -40.60
C ASP A 66 -10.64 -7.91 -39.09
N LYS A 67 -9.48 -7.72 -38.46
CA LYS A 67 -9.34 -7.40 -37.04
C LYS A 67 -10.00 -6.04 -36.74
N LYS A 68 -11.31 -5.92 -36.95
CA LYS A 68 -12.10 -4.72 -36.72
C LYS A 68 -12.50 -4.74 -35.26
N VAL A 69 -11.54 -4.35 -34.42
CA VAL A 69 -11.81 -4.07 -33.02
C VAL A 69 -12.92 -3.02 -32.98
N SER A 70 -14.06 -3.37 -32.39
CA SER A 70 -15.21 -2.46 -32.24
C SER A 70 -14.76 -1.17 -31.54
N ALA A 71 -15.29 -0.02 -31.95
CA ALA A 71 -14.91 1.29 -31.39
C ALA A 71 -15.03 1.37 -29.84
N ARG A 72 -15.90 0.54 -29.25
CA ARG A 72 -16.01 0.42 -27.79
C ARG A 72 -14.83 -0.34 -27.18
N LEU A 73 -14.34 -1.38 -27.85
CA LEU A 73 -13.18 -2.16 -27.40
C LEU A 73 -11.90 -1.33 -27.50
N SER A 74 -11.73 -0.52 -28.56
CA SER A 74 -10.58 0.38 -28.69
C SER A 74 -10.57 1.45 -27.59
N GLN A 75 -11.73 2.01 -27.25
CA GLN A 75 -11.83 3.01 -26.17
C GLN A 75 -11.45 2.43 -24.81
N VAL A 76 -11.91 1.20 -24.50
CA VAL A 76 -11.59 0.53 -23.24
C VAL A 76 -10.10 0.16 -23.19
N GLN A 77 -9.53 -0.34 -24.30
CA GLN A 77 -8.10 -0.64 -24.39
C GLN A 77 -7.27 0.62 -24.15
N GLN A 78 -7.65 1.76 -24.74
CA GLN A 78 -6.95 3.02 -24.57
C GLN A 78 -7.02 3.55 -23.13
N LEU A 79 -8.17 3.43 -22.45
CA LEU A 79 -8.32 3.79 -21.04
C LEU A 79 -7.45 2.92 -20.12
N LEU A 80 -7.34 1.63 -20.41
CA LEU A 80 -6.45 0.73 -19.66
C LEU A 80 -4.99 1.08 -19.89
N GLN A 81 -4.61 1.37 -21.13
CA GLN A 81 -3.24 1.74 -21.49
C GLN A 81 -2.83 3.06 -20.82
N GLU A 82 -3.71 4.06 -20.83
CA GLU A 82 -3.47 5.33 -20.13
C GLU A 82 -3.40 5.16 -18.61
N ALA A 83 -4.21 4.26 -18.04
CA ALA A 83 -4.14 3.92 -16.62
C ALA A 83 -2.83 3.18 -16.27
N GLU A 84 -2.35 2.30 -17.15
CA GLU A 84 -1.05 1.62 -17.03
C GLU A 84 0.10 2.61 -17.15
N GLU A 85 0.08 3.52 -18.13
CA GLU A 85 1.08 4.58 -18.28
C GLU A 85 1.11 5.52 -17.07
N ARG A 86 -0.04 5.86 -16.49
CA ARG A 86 -0.15 6.60 -15.21
C ARG A 86 0.39 5.79 -14.02
N ALA A 87 0.22 4.47 -14.01
CA ALA A 87 0.75 3.60 -12.97
C ALA A 87 2.26 3.37 -13.09
N ILE A 88 2.79 3.30 -14.31
CA ILE A 88 4.22 3.12 -14.60
C ILE A 88 5.00 4.42 -14.35
N SER A 89 4.40 5.57 -14.66
CA SER A 89 4.98 6.89 -14.37
C SER A 89 4.96 7.25 -12.87
N ALA A 90 4.10 6.61 -12.07
CA ALA A 90 4.21 6.61 -10.62
C ALA A 90 5.42 5.73 -10.21
N GLY A 91 6.62 6.28 -10.42
CA GLY A 91 7.93 5.62 -10.36
C GLY A 91 8.00 4.38 -9.47
N ASN A 92 8.35 3.25 -10.07
CA ASN A 92 8.61 1.97 -9.41
C ASN A 92 10.00 1.96 -8.75
N GLU A 93 10.38 3.07 -8.10
CA GLU A 93 11.65 3.16 -7.40
C GLU A 93 11.54 2.36 -6.10
N PRO A 94 12.51 1.47 -5.82
CA PRO A 94 12.51 0.71 -4.58
C PRO A 94 12.52 1.66 -3.38
N PRO A 95 11.85 1.29 -2.27
CA PRO A 95 11.82 2.14 -1.09
C PRO A 95 13.27 2.44 -0.65
N PRO A 96 13.60 3.72 -0.42
CA PRO A 96 14.96 4.10 -0.11
C PRO A 96 15.38 3.43 1.21
N LYS A 97 16.51 2.73 1.18
CA LYS A 97 17.02 1.98 2.33
C LYS A 97 17.92 2.86 3.19
N ILE A 98 17.69 2.84 4.50
CA ILE A 98 18.56 3.52 5.46
C ILE A 98 19.84 2.68 5.63
N THR A 99 20.99 3.28 5.34
CA THR A 99 22.31 2.68 5.53
C THR A 99 23.01 3.29 6.74
N LEU A 100 24.14 2.68 7.15
CA LEU A 100 24.93 3.17 8.29
C LEU A 100 25.47 4.59 8.10
N GLY A 101 25.62 5.06 6.86
CA GLY A 101 26.07 6.43 6.57
C GLY A 101 25.05 7.51 6.93
N HIS A 102 23.78 7.15 7.10
CA HIS A 102 22.71 8.10 7.44
C HIS A 102 22.43 8.19 8.94
N VAL A 103 23.11 7.39 9.77
CA VAL A 103 22.84 7.27 11.20
C VAL A 103 24.10 7.54 12.03
N THR A 104 23.91 8.18 13.17
CA THR A 104 24.98 8.36 14.16
C THR A 104 24.93 7.20 15.15
N VAL A 105 26.03 6.49 15.31
CA VAL A 105 26.14 5.34 16.22
C VAL A 105 27.02 5.70 17.39
N SER A 106 26.51 5.50 18.60
CA SER A 106 27.24 5.68 19.87
C SER A 106 27.24 4.38 20.66
N PHE A 107 28.34 4.09 21.33
CA PHE A 107 28.48 2.89 22.16
C PHE A 107 28.44 3.25 23.64
N ALA A 108 27.70 2.45 24.40
CA ALA A 108 27.57 2.61 25.84
C ALA A 108 27.77 1.26 26.55
N ARG A 109 27.86 1.32 27.88
CA ARG A 109 27.85 0.11 28.72
C ARG A 109 26.44 -0.45 28.78
N SER A 110 26.31 -1.77 28.63
CA SER A 110 25.04 -2.46 28.84
C SER A 110 24.71 -2.51 30.34
N GLY A 111 23.55 -1.97 30.69
CA GLY A 111 23.02 -2.00 32.06
C GLY A 111 22.56 -3.41 32.44
N GLY A 112 23.00 -3.90 33.60
CA GLY A 112 22.57 -5.17 34.17
C GLY A 112 23.00 -5.24 35.65
N PRO A 113 22.22 -5.91 36.53
CA PRO A 113 22.45 -5.92 37.97
C PRO A 113 23.86 -6.43 38.29
N GLY A 114 24.60 -5.61 39.03
CA GLY A 114 26.04 -5.71 39.20
C GLY A 114 26.50 -6.94 39.98
N GLY A 115 27.50 -7.60 39.41
CA GLY A 115 28.44 -8.52 40.06
C GLY A 115 29.82 -8.27 39.43
N GLN A 116 30.89 -8.54 40.18
CA GLN A 116 32.27 -8.18 39.80
C GLN A 116 32.60 -8.47 38.33
N ASN A 117 33.00 -7.42 37.61
CA ASN A 117 33.92 -7.52 36.47
C ASN A 117 34.44 -6.12 36.10
N VAL A 118 35.73 -5.90 36.34
CA VAL A 118 36.44 -4.63 36.09
C VAL A 118 36.50 -4.31 34.59
N ASN A 119 36.42 -5.32 33.72
CA ASN A 119 36.48 -5.18 32.26
C ASN A 119 35.13 -5.45 31.61
N LYS A 120 34.23 -4.46 31.60
CA LYS A 120 32.93 -4.57 30.91
C LYS A 120 33.00 -3.84 29.57
N VAL A 121 32.92 -4.60 28.47
CA VAL A 121 32.97 -4.07 27.10
C VAL A 121 31.74 -3.21 26.81
N ASN A 122 31.94 -2.10 26.08
CA ASN A 122 30.87 -1.20 25.63
C ASN A 122 30.06 -1.84 24.50
N THR A 123 29.14 -2.73 24.87
CA THR A 123 28.34 -3.50 23.90
C THR A 123 27.00 -2.87 23.55
N LYS A 124 26.47 -1.95 24.38
CA LYS A 124 25.21 -1.27 24.08
C LYS A 124 25.40 -0.33 22.90
N VAL A 125 24.48 -0.37 21.95
CA VAL A 125 24.45 0.52 20.80
C VAL A 125 23.29 1.48 20.96
N ASP A 126 23.57 2.77 20.86
CA ASP A 126 22.59 3.85 20.75
C ASP A 126 22.72 4.47 19.36
N MET A 127 21.72 4.26 18.51
CA MET A 127 21.65 4.72 17.12
C MET A 127 20.68 5.90 17.03
N ARG A 128 21.12 6.98 16.37
CA ARG A 128 20.35 8.20 16.17
C ARG A 128 20.17 8.46 14.68
N PHE A 129 18.94 8.70 14.25
CA PHE A 129 18.60 9.03 12.87
C PHE A 129 17.87 10.36 12.81
N ASN A 130 18.42 11.34 12.09
CA ASN A 130 17.77 12.64 11.93
C ASN A 130 16.80 12.58 10.74
N VAL A 131 15.50 12.59 11.03
CA VAL A 131 14.44 12.51 10.01
C VAL A 131 14.28 13.83 9.26
N LYS A 132 14.54 14.97 9.93
CA LYS A 132 14.43 16.30 9.32
C LYS A 132 15.51 16.53 8.27
N ASP A 133 16.72 16.10 8.53
CA ASP A 133 17.88 16.34 7.65
C ASP A 133 17.96 15.36 6.47
N ALA A 134 17.09 14.34 6.43
CA ALA A 134 17.06 13.34 5.37
C ALA A 134 16.49 13.90 4.05
N TYR A 135 17.34 14.56 3.24
CA TYR A 135 16.97 15.16 1.94
C TYR A 135 16.47 14.15 0.90
N TRP A 136 16.89 12.88 1.01
CA TRP A 136 16.49 11.80 0.11
C TRP A 136 15.08 11.27 0.40
N LEU A 137 14.45 11.72 1.50
CA LEU A 137 13.13 11.31 1.91
C LEU A 137 12.11 12.41 1.59
N SER A 138 11.02 12.06 0.91
CA SER A 138 9.94 13.00 0.61
C SER A 138 9.30 13.55 1.90
N ASP A 139 8.92 14.83 1.88
CA ASP A 139 8.25 15.54 2.99
C ASP A 139 7.09 14.75 3.57
N ARG A 140 6.25 14.19 2.69
CA ARG A 140 5.09 13.37 3.09
C ARG A 140 5.49 12.16 3.94
N ILE A 141 6.64 11.55 3.65
CA ILE A 141 7.14 10.40 4.41
C ILE A 141 7.78 10.89 5.71
N ARG A 142 8.53 11.99 5.68
CA ARG A 142 9.11 12.61 6.89
C ARG A 142 8.03 12.94 7.92
N ASP A 143 6.96 13.60 7.50
CA ASP A 143 5.85 13.99 8.37
C ASP A 143 5.13 12.76 8.95
N ARG A 144 4.93 11.73 8.11
CA ARG A 144 4.29 10.48 8.55
C ARG A 144 5.14 9.74 9.58
N ILE A 145 6.45 9.68 9.39
CA ILE A 145 7.38 9.12 10.38
C ILE A 145 7.31 9.92 11.68
N MET A 146 7.31 11.26 11.61
CA MET A 146 7.20 12.11 12.80
C MET A 146 5.90 11.88 13.57
N GLN A 147 4.80 11.65 12.86
CA GLN A 147 3.50 11.38 13.47
C GLN A 147 3.43 9.98 14.10
N MET A 148 3.97 8.97 13.42
CA MET A 148 3.95 7.57 13.88
C MET A 148 4.89 7.32 15.06
N GLU A 149 6.12 7.83 14.97
CA GLU A 149 7.19 7.59 15.94
C GLU A 149 7.38 8.74 16.94
N LYS A 150 6.33 9.54 17.17
CA LYS A 150 6.34 10.69 18.09
C LYS A 150 6.89 10.37 19.49
N ASN A 151 6.75 9.12 19.96
CA ASN A 151 7.20 8.69 21.28
C ASN A 151 8.71 8.43 21.35
N ARG A 152 9.37 8.23 20.20
CA ARG A 152 10.80 7.92 20.09
C ARG A 152 11.63 9.08 19.53
N ILE A 153 10.97 10.16 19.13
CA ILE A 153 11.58 11.33 18.50
C ILE A 153 11.88 12.39 19.56
N ASN A 154 13.09 12.95 19.48
CA ASN A 154 13.49 14.10 20.28
C ASN A 154 12.93 15.41 19.70
N LYS A 155 13.02 16.51 20.47
CA LYS A 155 12.61 17.86 20.02
C LYS A 155 13.30 18.28 18.71
N ASP A 156 14.53 17.82 18.52
CA ASP A 156 15.32 18.10 17.33
C ASP A 156 14.82 17.35 16.08
N GLY A 157 13.96 16.33 16.23
CA GLY A 157 13.47 15.51 15.10
C GLY A 157 14.29 14.25 14.85
N GLU A 158 15.08 13.84 15.84
CA GLU A 158 15.92 12.65 15.77
C GLU A 158 15.24 11.45 16.43
N ILE A 159 15.17 10.33 15.71
CA ILE A 159 14.74 9.03 16.23
C ILE A 159 15.92 8.39 16.96
N VAL A 160 15.70 7.96 18.20
CA VAL A 160 16.72 7.25 19.00
C VAL A 160 16.31 5.79 19.17
N ILE A 161 17.20 4.87 18.78
CA ILE A 161 17.03 3.42 18.90
C ILE A 161 18.22 2.84 19.65
N SER A 162 17.95 2.12 20.72
CA SER A 162 18.99 1.41 21.48
C SER A 162 18.87 -0.11 21.33
N SER A 163 20.00 -0.81 21.24
CA SER A 163 20.06 -2.28 21.28
C SER A 163 21.15 -2.83 22.22
N THR A 164 20.78 -3.86 22.98
CA THR A 164 21.63 -4.62 23.89
C THR A 164 21.38 -6.13 23.78
N LYS A 165 20.92 -6.60 22.62
CA LYS A 165 20.45 -7.97 22.42
C LYS A 165 21.58 -9.01 22.50
N THR A 166 22.75 -8.64 22.01
CA THR A 166 23.92 -9.51 21.89
C THR A 166 25.11 -8.97 22.67
N ARG A 167 26.08 -9.84 22.92
CA ARG A 167 27.36 -9.48 23.56
C ARG A 167 28.36 -8.79 22.61
N THR A 168 28.02 -8.66 21.32
CA THR A 168 28.92 -8.06 20.30
C THR A 168 28.35 -6.73 19.82
N GLN A 169 29.23 -5.78 19.51
CA GLN A 169 28.81 -4.49 18.95
C GLN A 169 28.13 -4.67 17.59
N LYS A 170 28.74 -5.45 16.69
CA LYS A 170 28.21 -5.72 15.33
C LYS A 170 26.78 -6.26 15.37
N GLY A 171 26.50 -7.26 16.21
CA GLY A 171 25.15 -7.83 16.31
C GLY A 171 24.12 -6.82 16.85
N ASN A 172 24.54 -5.91 17.73
CA ASN A 172 23.67 -4.85 18.23
C ASN A 172 23.46 -3.71 17.20
N ILE A 173 24.44 -3.42 16.35
CA ILE A 173 24.28 -2.48 15.22
C ILE A 173 23.27 -3.03 14.22
N GLU A 174 23.40 -4.29 13.82
CA GLU A 174 22.48 -4.94 12.89
C GLU A 174 21.05 -4.98 13.45
N ASP A 175 20.89 -5.30 14.74
CA ASP A 175 19.59 -5.29 15.42
C ASP A 175 18.99 -3.88 15.52
N ALA A 176 19.81 -2.85 15.75
CA ALA A 176 19.35 -1.46 15.75
C ALA A 176 18.92 -1.00 14.35
N LEU A 177 19.67 -1.36 13.31
CA LEU A 177 19.34 -1.06 11.91
C LEU A 177 18.03 -1.76 11.50
N ALA A 178 17.85 -3.03 11.87
CA ALA A 178 16.64 -3.79 11.58
C ALA A 178 15.39 -3.25 12.30
N LYS A 179 15.55 -2.55 13.43
CA LYS A 179 14.45 -1.86 14.12
C LYS A 179 14.07 -0.52 13.47
N LEU A 180 14.97 0.05 12.68
CA LEU A 180 14.79 1.33 12.00
C LEU A 180 14.13 1.16 10.62
N GLN A 181 14.41 0.04 9.96
CA GLN A 181 13.81 -0.35 8.66
C GLN A 181 12.33 -0.69 8.81
#